data_AF-A0A6N2LBH0-F1
#
_entry.id   AF-A0A6N2LBH0-F1
#
_cell.length_a   1.000
_cell.length_b   1.000
_cell.length_c   1.000
_cell.angle_alpha   90.00
_cell.angle_beta   90.00
_cell.angle_gamma   90.00
#
_symmetry.space_group_name_H-M   'P 1'
#
loop_
_entity.id
_entity.type
_entity.pdbx_description
1 polymer ?
#
loop_
_entity_poly.entity_id
_entity_poly.type
_entity_poly.pdbx_seq_one_letter_code
_entity_poly.pdbx_strand_id
1 'polypeptide(L)'
;MASATFSVAKPSLQISQASAVHQLSFPSQKKVSVVAFQTSALGNSSGGYRKCAAEAKLKVAINGFGRIGRNFLRCWHGRKDSPLDVIAINDTGGVKQASHLLKYDSILGIFEADVKPVGDNSISVDGKVIKVVSSRNPLDLPWKEMEVDLVIEGTGVFVDREGAGKHITAGAKKVLITAPGKGDIPTYVVGVNADAYSPDEPIISNASCTTNCLAPFVKVLDQKFGIIKGTMTTTHSYTGDQRLLDASHRDLRRARAAALNIVPTSTGAAKAVALVLPTLKGKLNGIALRVPTPNVSVVDLVVQVSKKTFAEEVNAGFRESAEKELKGILSVCDEPLVSVDFRCSDVSSTVDSSLTMVMGDDMVKVIAWYDNEWGYSQRVVDLADIVANQWK
;
A
#
# COMPACT_ATOMS: atom_id res chain seq x y z
N MET A 1 -30.42 12.71 32.32
CA MET A 1 -31.16 11.79 33.20
C MET A 1 -32.54 11.57 32.61
N ALA A 2 -32.81 10.35 32.13
CA ALA A 2 -34.15 9.77 32.04
C ALA A 2 -33.94 8.28 31.76
N SER A 3 -34.20 7.47 32.78
CA SER A 3 -34.13 6.01 32.78
C SER A 3 -35.41 5.44 32.20
N ALA A 4 -35.31 4.41 31.36
CA ALA A 4 -36.43 3.56 30.99
C ALA A 4 -35.97 2.09 31.11
N THR A 5 -36.28 1.49 32.26
CA THR A 5 -36.18 0.06 32.53
C THR A 5 -37.38 -0.67 31.93
N PHE A 6 -37.12 -1.67 31.09
CA PHE A 6 -38.11 -2.70 30.74
C PHE A 6 -37.67 -4.05 31.32
N SER A 7 -38.58 -4.63 32.10
CA SER A 7 -38.51 -5.97 32.68
C SER A 7 -39.15 -6.96 31.72
N VAL A 8 -38.50 -8.10 31.44
CA VAL A 8 -39.15 -9.28 30.83
C VAL A 8 -38.61 -10.56 31.47
N ALA A 9 -39.55 -11.47 31.70
CA ALA A 9 -39.51 -12.66 32.52
C ALA A 9 -38.57 -13.79 32.06
N LYS A 10 -38.15 -14.61 33.03
CA LYS A 10 -37.59 -15.96 32.85
C LYS A 10 -38.70 -16.99 32.64
N PRO A 11 -38.44 -18.05 31.86
CA PRO A 11 -38.97 -19.37 32.17
C PRO A 11 -37.84 -20.35 32.51
N SER A 12 -38.07 -21.05 33.60
CA SER A 12 -37.37 -22.24 34.10
C SER A 12 -37.63 -23.46 33.22
N LEU A 13 -36.62 -24.31 33.01
CA LEU A 13 -36.81 -25.71 32.62
C LEU A 13 -35.68 -26.60 33.14
N GLN A 14 -36.09 -27.84 33.43
CA GLN A 14 -35.56 -28.79 34.39
C GLN A 14 -34.28 -29.52 33.97
N ILE A 15 -33.56 -29.98 34.99
CA ILE A 15 -32.48 -30.97 34.92
C ILE A 15 -33.09 -32.37 34.93
N SER A 16 -32.64 -33.25 34.03
CA SER A 16 -32.66 -34.70 34.24
C SER A 16 -31.37 -35.34 33.71
N GLN A 17 -30.63 -35.97 34.61
CA GLN A 17 -29.51 -36.87 34.30
C GLN A 17 -30.05 -38.20 33.77
N ALA A 18 -29.37 -38.78 32.77
CA ALA A 18 -29.30 -40.24 32.60
C ALA A 18 -28.04 -40.63 31.82
N SER A 19 -27.30 -41.56 32.42
CA SER A 19 -26.04 -42.14 31.99
C SER A 19 -26.24 -43.21 30.91
N ALA A 20 -25.33 -43.32 29.95
CA ALA A 20 -25.03 -44.60 29.29
C ALA A 20 -23.61 -44.56 28.70
N VAL A 21 -22.76 -45.40 29.28
CA VAL A 21 -21.39 -45.72 28.87
C VAL A 21 -21.47 -46.81 27.81
N HIS A 22 -20.80 -46.66 26.68
CA HIS A 22 -20.37 -47.80 25.87
C HIS A 22 -18.93 -47.62 25.39
N GLN A 23 -18.04 -48.41 26.00
CA GLN A 23 -16.72 -48.74 25.51
C GLN A 23 -16.82 -49.63 24.28
N LEU A 24 -16.01 -49.38 23.26
CA LEU A 24 -15.50 -50.41 22.35
C LEU A 24 -14.07 -50.03 21.93
N SER A 25 -13.15 -50.97 22.12
CA SER A 25 -11.71 -50.87 21.85
C SER A 25 -11.28 -51.91 20.80
N PHE A 26 -10.51 -51.43 19.80
CA PHE A 26 -9.43 -52.02 18.96
C PHE A 26 -9.55 -53.41 18.30
N PRO A 27 -8.90 -53.60 17.12
CA PRO A 27 -7.50 -54.04 17.11
C PRO A 27 -6.58 -53.34 16.08
N SER A 28 -5.28 -53.54 16.32
CA SER A 28 -4.10 -52.96 15.69
C SER A 28 -3.61 -53.63 14.38
N GLN A 29 -2.60 -52.99 13.78
CA GLN A 29 -1.51 -53.49 12.91
C GLN A 29 -1.63 -53.22 11.40
N LYS A 30 -0.69 -52.42 10.86
CA LYS A 30 0.55 -52.94 10.24
C LYS A 30 1.55 -51.81 9.96
N LYS A 31 2.75 -51.97 10.53
CA LYS A 31 4.01 -51.36 10.04
C LYS A 31 4.39 -52.06 8.74
N VAL A 32 4.84 -51.31 7.74
CA VAL A 32 5.73 -51.82 6.69
C VAL A 32 6.86 -50.83 6.50
N SER A 33 8.03 -51.23 7.00
CA SER A 33 9.34 -50.76 6.58
C SER A 33 9.72 -51.47 5.28
N VAL A 34 10.23 -50.76 4.28
CA VAL A 34 11.02 -51.37 3.21
C VAL A 34 12.37 -50.69 3.14
N VAL A 35 13.37 -51.56 3.16
CA VAL A 35 14.81 -51.35 3.19
C VAL A 35 15.32 -50.80 1.86
N ALA A 36 16.40 -50.05 1.96
CA ALA A 36 17.21 -49.47 0.92
C ALA A 36 17.55 -50.41 -0.25
N PHE A 37 17.61 -49.84 -1.45
CA PHE A 37 18.55 -50.29 -2.48
C PHE A 37 19.60 -49.20 -2.68
N GLN A 38 20.81 -49.50 -2.24
CA GLN A 38 22.03 -48.83 -2.71
C GLN A 38 22.21 -49.17 -4.19
N THR A 39 22.36 -48.14 -5.02
CA THR A 39 23.21 -48.23 -6.21
C THR A 39 24.21 -47.09 -6.14
N SER A 40 25.43 -47.45 -5.75
CA SER A 40 26.62 -46.63 -5.87
C SER A 40 27.02 -46.57 -7.35
N ALA A 41 27.07 -45.37 -7.91
CA ALA A 41 27.93 -45.07 -9.05
C ALA A 41 28.84 -43.90 -8.65
N LEU A 42 30.12 -44.22 -8.53
CA LEU A 42 31.24 -43.31 -8.30
C LEU A 42 31.52 -42.47 -9.54
N GLY A 43 32.04 -41.25 -9.31
CA GLY A 43 32.64 -40.37 -10.32
C GLY A 43 31.71 -39.20 -10.68
N ASN A 44 32.06 -37.92 -10.47
CA ASN A 44 33.36 -37.32 -10.62
C ASN A 44 33.45 -36.05 -9.75
N SER A 45 34.57 -35.90 -9.04
CA SER A 45 34.96 -34.66 -8.38
C SER A 45 35.34 -33.61 -9.43
N SER A 46 34.61 -32.49 -9.46
CA SER A 46 35.15 -31.22 -9.92
C SER A 46 34.51 -30.11 -9.10
N GLY A 47 35.31 -29.51 -8.22
CA GLY A 47 34.93 -28.33 -7.46
C GLY A 47 34.50 -27.21 -8.40
N GLY A 48 33.20 -26.93 -8.43
CA GLY A 48 32.65 -25.73 -9.01
C GLY A 48 32.29 -24.81 -7.85
N TYR A 49 33.11 -23.78 -7.62
CA TYR A 49 32.68 -22.60 -6.88
C TYR A 49 31.34 -22.15 -7.48
N ARG A 50 30.22 -22.40 -6.79
CA ARG A 50 29.01 -21.62 -7.00
C ARG A 50 29.33 -20.22 -6.48
N LYS A 51 29.93 -19.39 -7.34
CA LYS A 51 29.68 -17.96 -7.28
C LYS A 51 28.16 -17.84 -7.39
N CYS A 52 27.47 -17.64 -6.27
CA CYS A 52 26.26 -16.84 -6.32
C CYS A 52 26.71 -15.56 -7.02
N ALA A 53 26.29 -15.35 -8.26
CA ALA A 53 26.29 -14.02 -8.81
C ALA A 53 25.42 -13.23 -7.84
N ALA A 54 26.05 -12.47 -6.95
CA ALA A 54 25.34 -11.47 -6.16
C ALA A 54 24.79 -10.51 -7.21
N GLU A 55 23.52 -10.68 -7.55
CA GLU A 55 22.82 -9.75 -8.41
C GLU A 55 22.96 -8.38 -7.74
N ALA A 56 23.55 -7.43 -8.45
CA ALA A 56 23.91 -6.15 -7.87
C ALA A 56 22.63 -5.42 -7.47
N LYS A 57 22.38 -5.31 -6.16
CA LYS A 57 21.19 -4.65 -5.64
C LYS A 57 21.33 -3.14 -5.77
N LEU A 58 20.21 -2.49 -6.09
CA LEU A 58 20.11 -1.04 -6.23
C LEU A 58 20.21 -0.36 -4.86
N LYS A 59 21.13 0.58 -4.67
CA LYS A 59 21.31 1.29 -3.39
C LYS A 59 20.20 2.32 -3.19
N VAL A 60 19.34 2.09 -2.21
CA VAL A 60 18.17 2.93 -1.93
C VAL A 60 18.37 3.75 -0.65
N ALA A 61 18.01 5.03 -0.72
CA ALA A 61 17.86 5.91 0.44
C ALA A 61 16.42 6.36 0.62
N ILE A 62 15.93 6.42 1.87
CA ILE A 62 14.60 6.93 2.20
C ILE A 62 14.73 8.36 2.71
N ASN A 63 14.18 9.35 1.99
CA ASN A 63 14.11 10.73 2.45
C ASN A 63 12.77 10.99 3.15
N GLY A 64 12.81 11.30 4.45
CA GLY A 64 11.61 11.49 5.25
C GLY A 64 11.06 10.19 5.83
N PHE A 65 11.53 9.84 7.03
CA PHE A 65 11.13 8.62 7.74
C PHE A 65 9.80 8.74 8.51
N GLY A 66 8.82 9.37 7.85
CA GLY A 66 7.44 9.51 8.33
C GLY A 66 6.62 8.22 8.16
N ARG A 67 5.29 8.35 8.08
CA ARG A 67 4.37 7.20 7.87
C ARG A 67 4.75 6.36 6.65
N ILE A 68 4.88 6.98 5.48
CA ILE A 68 5.20 6.25 4.24
C ILE A 68 6.64 5.75 4.23
N GLY A 69 7.62 6.54 4.68
CA GLY A 69 9.03 6.08 4.74
C GLY A 69 9.22 4.84 5.62
N ARG A 70 8.56 4.78 6.79
CA ARG A 70 8.62 3.60 7.66
C ARG A 70 7.88 2.40 7.06
N ASN A 71 6.72 2.64 6.45
CA ASN A 71 5.96 1.56 5.81
C ASN A 71 6.67 1.01 4.57
N PHE A 72 7.33 1.85 3.77
CA PHE A 72 8.20 1.41 2.68
C PHE A 72 9.26 0.43 3.19
N LEU A 73 9.94 0.77 4.29
CA LEU A 73 10.95 -0.11 4.88
C LEU A 73 10.36 -1.43 5.41
N ARG A 74 9.18 -1.39 6.05
CA ARG A 74 8.46 -2.60 6.51
C ARG A 74 8.05 -3.50 5.32
N CYS A 75 7.47 -2.91 4.28
CA CYS A 75 7.07 -3.62 3.07
C CYS A 75 8.26 -4.22 2.32
N TRP A 76 9.35 -3.45 2.18
CA TRP A 76 10.59 -3.93 1.55
C TRP A 76 11.23 -5.07 2.36
N HIS A 77 11.29 -4.96 3.69
CA HIS A 77 11.84 -6.01 4.56
C HIS A 77 11.07 -7.34 4.43
N GLY A 78 9.76 -7.29 4.20
CA GLY A 78 8.94 -8.48 3.93
C GLY A 78 9.24 -9.20 2.61
N ARG A 79 10.06 -8.63 1.71
CA ARG A 79 10.38 -9.19 0.39
C ARG A 79 11.75 -9.85 0.38
N LYS A 80 11.77 -11.18 0.25
CA LYS A 80 13.02 -11.97 0.22
C LYS A 80 13.91 -11.68 -0.98
N ASP A 81 13.29 -11.50 -2.15
CA ASP A 81 13.99 -11.40 -3.44
C ASP A 81 13.92 -9.99 -4.04
N SER A 82 13.82 -8.94 -3.21
CA SER A 82 13.83 -7.56 -3.73
C SER A 82 15.22 -7.21 -4.31
N PRO A 83 15.27 -6.61 -5.52
CA PRO A 83 16.49 -6.07 -6.11
C PRO A 83 16.99 -4.80 -5.40
N LEU A 84 16.28 -4.30 -4.39
CA LEU A 84 16.62 -3.09 -3.66
C LEU A 84 17.48 -3.41 -2.43
N ASP A 85 18.44 -2.55 -2.16
CA ASP A 85 19.24 -2.52 -0.95
C ASP A 85 19.05 -1.18 -0.22
N VAL A 86 18.22 -1.16 0.82
CA VAL A 86 18.01 0.05 1.62
C VAL A 86 19.23 0.30 2.50
N ILE A 87 20.02 1.33 2.17
CA ILE A 87 21.30 1.63 2.84
C ILE A 87 21.25 2.85 3.74
N ALA A 88 20.31 3.77 3.51
CA ALA A 88 20.23 5.03 4.23
C ALA A 88 18.80 5.53 4.47
N ILE A 89 18.62 6.25 5.57
CA ILE A 89 17.39 6.93 5.97
C ILE A 89 17.77 8.36 6.37
N ASN A 90 17.09 9.36 5.80
CA ASN A 90 17.13 10.72 6.31
C ASN A 90 15.96 10.96 7.28
N ASP A 91 16.27 11.16 8.56
CA ASP A 91 15.31 11.48 9.61
C ASP A 91 15.87 12.54 10.56
N THR A 92 15.20 13.69 10.63
CA THR A 92 15.55 14.78 11.54
C THR A 92 15.40 14.42 13.02
N GLY A 93 14.64 13.36 13.34
CA GLY A 93 14.52 12.83 14.68
C GLY A 93 15.75 12.06 15.15
N GLY A 94 16.62 11.61 14.23
CA GLY A 94 17.79 10.80 14.56
C GLY A 94 17.49 9.34 14.92
N VAL A 95 18.55 8.59 15.26
CA VAL A 95 18.52 7.12 15.42
C VAL A 95 17.50 6.64 16.44
N LYS A 96 17.42 7.28 17.61
CA LYS A 96 16.55 6.85 18.71
C LYS A 96 15.07 6.92 18.30
N GLN A 97 14.67 8.02 17.67
CA GLN A 97 13.30 8.26 17.23
C GLN A 97 12.97 7.34 16.05
N ALA A 98 13.87 7.26 15.05
CA ALA A 98 13.70 6.39 13.89
C ALA A 98 13.51 4.92 14.29
N SER A 99 14.38 4.38 15.15
CA SER A 99 14.30 2.99 15.62
C SER A 99 13.03 2.73 16.44
N HIS A 100 12.68 3.63 17.36
CA HIS A 100 11.50 3.47 18.21
C HIS A 100 10.20 3.51 17.38
N LEU A 101 10.05 4.50 16.49
CA LEU A 101 8.87 4.65 15.65
C LEU A 101 8.79 3.61 14.53
N LEU A 102 9.91 2.99 14.15
CA LEU A 102 9.90 1.82 13.27
C LEU A 102 9.44 0.57 14.03
N LYS A 103 9.87 0.37 15.29
CA LYS A 103 9.50 -0.81 16.08
C LYS A 103 8.04 -0.80 16.55
N TYR A 104 7.52 0.36 16.94
CA TYR A 104 6.18 0.49 17.53
C TYR A 104 5.27 1.39 16.69
N ASP A 105 4.11 0.86 16.31
CA ASP A 105 3.13 1.58 15.48
C ASP A 105 1.70 1.39 15.99
N SER A 106 0.96 2.47 16.18
CA SER A 106 -0.41 2.41 16.71
C SER A 106 -1.40 1.76 15.75
N ILE A 107 -1.12 1.75 14.45
CA ILE A 107 -2.00 1.17 13.43
C ILE A 107 -1.57 -0.26 13.15
N LEU A 108 -0.30 -0.44 12.83
CA LEU A 108 0.25 -1.70 12.34
C LEU A 108 0.76 -2.62 13.44
N GLY A 109 0.79 -2.16 14.70
CA GLY A 109 1.33 -2.91 15.83
C GLY A 109 2.86 -2.90 15.91
N ILE A 110 3.40 -3.84 16.67
CA ILE A 110 4.84 -4.02 16.85
C ILE A 110 5.42 -4.66 15.60
N PHE A 111 6.47 -4.07 15.03
CA PHE A 111 7.14 -4.65 13.88
C PHE A 111 7.89 -5.93 14.28
N GLU A 112 7.63 -7.03 13.58
CA GLU A 112 8.20 -8.37 13.81
C GLU A 112 9.64 -8.51 13.28
N ALA A 113 10.46 -7.47 13.45
CA ALA A 113 11.89 -7.48 13.19
C ALA A 113 12.67 -7.05 14.44
N ASP A 114 13.90 -7.51 14.58
CA ASP A 114 14.84 -7.04 15.59
C ASP A 114 15.39 -5.66 15.20
N VAL A 115 14.71 -4.60 15.68
CA VAL A 115 15.09 -3.20 15.42
C VAL A 115 15.91 -2.66 16.59
N LYS A 116 17.16 -2.27 16.32
CA LYS A 116 18.09 -1.77 17.34
C LYS A 116 18.84 -0.53 16.88
N PRO A 117 19.02 0.50 17.73
CA PRO A 117 20.05 1.51 17.51
C PRO A 117 21.44 0.87 17.36
N VAL A 118 22.25 1.37 16.43
CA VAL A 118 23.66 1.00 16.29
C VAL A 118 24.49 2.28 16.32
N GLY A 119 25.00 2.61 17.50
CA GLY A 119 25.62 3.91 17.77
C GLY A 119 24.66 5.07 17.51
N ASP A 120 25.22 6.22 17.12
CA ASP A 120 24.46 7.47 16.97
C ASP A 120 24.05 7.78 15.53
N ASN A 121 24.43 6.95 14.57
CA ASN A 121 24.23 7.21 13.14
C ASN A 121 23.65 6.04 12.33
N SER A 122 23.17 4.97 12.97
CA SER A 122 22.65 3.80 12.27
C SER A 122 21.55 3.08 13.04
N ILE A 123 20.68 2.37 12.33
CA ILE A 123 19.77 1.36 12.90
C ILE A 123 20.11 -0.02 12.33
N SER A 124 19.87 -1.06 13.10
CA SER A 124 19.86 -2.45 12.65
C SER A 124 18.43 -2.93 12.53
N VAL A 125 18.10 -3.66 11.47
CA VAL A 125 16.84 -4.39 11.27
C VAL A 125 17.20 -5.83 10.89
N ASP A 126 16.98 -6.79 11.79
CA ASP A 126 17.41 -8.19 11.65
C ASP A 126 18.89 -8.35 11.27
N GLY A 127 19.75 -7.53 11.89
CA GLY A 127 21.19 -7.53 11.66
C GLY A 127 21.64 -6.70 10.46
N LYS A 128 20.74 -6.27 9.58
CA LYS A 128 21.07 -5.34 8.49
C LYS A 128 21.24 -3.93 9.04
N VAL A 129 22.44 -3.36 8.88
CA VAL A 129 22.74 -1.99 9.27
C VAL A 129 22.32 -1.01 8.19
N ILE A 130 21.55 0.01 8.57
CA ILE A 130 21.06 1.10 7.72
C ILE A 130 21.51 2.42 8.33
N LYS A 131 22.16 3.27 7.54
CA LYS A 131 22.66 4.56 8.00
C LYS A 131 21.50 5.54 8.24
N VAL A 132 21.60 6.32 9.30
CA VAL A 132 20.67 7.42 9.59
C VAL A 132 21.43 8.71 9.44
N VAL A 133 21.00 9.52 8.48
CA VAL A 133 21.45 10.90 8.26
C VAL A 133 20.35 11.87 8.68
N SER A 134 20.71 13.13 8.87
CA SER A 134 19.77 14.14 9.36
C SER A 134 20.06 15.49 8.71
N SER A 135 19.28 15.82 7.68
CA SER A 135 19.22 17.18 7.14
C SER A 135 17.82 17.50 6.62
N ARG A 136 17.41 18.77 6.76
CA ARG A 136 16.17 19.29 6.17
C ARG A 136 16.36 19.76 4.73
N ASN A 137 17.60 20.01 4.32
CA ASN A 137 17.96 20.47 2.99
C ASN A 137 18.55 19.28 2.21
N PRO A 138 17.91 18.81 1.13
CA PRO A 138 18.40 17.68 0.36
C PRO A 138 19.82 17.84 -0.21
N LEU A 139 20.28 19.08 -0.42
CA LEU A 139 21.61 19.37 -0.93
C LEU A 139 22.74 19.02 0.04
N ASP A 140 22.44 18.96 1.34
CA ASP A 140 23.43 18.66 2.38
C ASP A 140 23.51 17.15 2.68
N LEU A 141 22.72 16.34 1.98
CA LEU A 141 22.67 14.89 2.20
C LEU A 141 23.82 14.20 1.44
N PRO A 142 24.52 13.23 2.06
CA PRO A 142 25.74 12.63 1.51
C PRO A 142 25.47 11.55 0.44
N TRP A 143 24.53 11.78 -0.48
CA TRP A 143 24.10 10.78 -1.46
C TRP A 143 25.23 10.37 -2.41
N LYS A 144 26.07 11.31 -2.83
CA LYS A 144 27.27 11.03 -3.63
C LYS A 144 28.25 10.10 -2.91
N GLU A 145 28.54 10.40 -1.65
CA GLU A 145 29.50 9.62 -0.83
C GLU A 145 28.98 8.22 -0.54
N MET A 146 27.67 8.08 -0.37
CA MET A 146 26.99 6.80 -0.14
C MET A 146 26.68 6.02 -1.43
N GLU A 147 26.97 6.61 -2.60
CA GLU A 147 26.64 6.08 -3.92
C GLU A 147 25.15 5.70 -4.05
N VAL A 148 24.26 6.57 -3.58
CA VAL A 148 22.81 6.30 -3.64
C VAL A 148 22.35 6.28 -5.09
N ASP A 149 21.70 5.19 -5.48
CA ASP A 149 21.12 5.06 -6.80
C ASP A 149 19.71 5.69 -6.84
N LEU A 150 18.84 5.28 -5.92
CA LEU A 150 17.44 5.71 -5.88
C LEU A 150 17.07 6.32 -4.53
N VAL A 151 16.49 7.52 -4.55
CA VAL A 151 15.87 8.14 -3.37
C VAL A 151 14.36 7.90 -3.39
N ILE A 152 13.81 7.38 -2.29
CA ILE A 152 12.38 7.37 -2.00
C ILE A 152 12.04 8.68 -1.29
N GLU A 153 11.42 9.61 -2.01
CA GLU A 153 11.06 10.93 -1.50
C GLU A 153 9.69 10.88 -0.78
N GLY A 154 9.76 10.69 0.54
CA GLY A 154 8.63 10.49 1.45
C GLY A 154 8.29 11.67 2.35
N THR A 155 8.89 12.85 2.15
CA THR A 155 8.61 14.04 2.98
C THR A 155 7.27 14.70 2.61
N GLY A 156 6.84 14.56 1.36
CA GLY A 156 5.69 15.28 0.81
C GLY A 156 5.94 16.77 0.53
N VAL A 157 7.18 17.24 0.71
CA VAL A 157 7.58 18.64 0.46
C VAL A 157 8.17 18.80 -0.94
N PHE A 158 9.09 17.91 -1.32
CA PHE A 158 9.84 17.98 -2.58
C PHE A 158 9.11 17.22 -3.70
N VAL A 159 7.98 17.77 -4.13
CA VAL A 159 7.05 17.13 -5.09
C VAL A 159 7.11 17.70 -6.50
N ASP A 160 8.04 18.61 -6.79
CA ASP A 160 8.30 19.18 -8.11
C ASP A 160 9.74 18.89 -8.56
N ARG A 161 10.02 19.16 -9.84
CA ARG A 161 11.32 18.82 -10.48
C ARG A 161 12.49 19.55 -9.83
N GLU A 162 12.29 20.80 -9.42
CA GLU A 162 13.30 21.59 -8.70
C GLU A 162 13.57 21.01 -7.31
N GLY A 163 12.52 20.79 -6.51
CA GLY A 163 12.63 20.27 -5.16
C GLY A 163 13.25 18.87 -5.12
N ALA A 164 12.70 17.93 -5.88
CA ALA A 164 13.20 16.55 -5.94
C ALA A 164 14.59 16.49 -6.61
N GLY A 165 14.87 17.36 -7.60
CA GLY A 165 16.16 17.45 -8.29
C GLY A 165 17.34 17.83 -7.39
N LYS A 166 17.08 18.38 -6.19
CA LYS A 166 18.12 18.61 -5.17
C LYS A 166 18.77 17.30 -4.71
N HIS A 167 18.04 16.19 -4.68
CA HIS A 167 18.61 14.87 -4.38
C HIS A 167 19.61 14.43 -5.45
N ILE A 168 19.30 14.70 -6.72
CA ILE A 168 20.20 14.39 -7.84
C ILE A 168 21.45 15.25 -7.76
N THR A 169 21.29 16.54 -7.45
CA THR A 169 22.41 17.46 -7.25
C THR A 169 23.33 17.00 -6.11
N ALA A 170 22.76 16.45 -5.04
CA ALA A 170 23.50 15.85 -3.93
C ALA A 170 24.17 14.50 -4.26
N GLY A 171 23.91 13.94 -5.45
CA GLY A 171 24.59 12.77 -6.00
C GLY A 171 23.75 11.51 -6.16
N ALA A 172 22.46 11.54 -5.84
CA ALA A 172 21.57 10.43 -6.18
C ALA A 172 21.36 10.35 -7.71
N LYS A 173 21.10 9.16 -8.26
CA LYS A 173 20.85 9.02 -9.71
C LYS A 173 19.39 9.23 -10.08
N LYS A 174 18.45 8.71 -9.28
CA LYS A 174 17.00 8.84 -9.50
C LYS A 174 16.22 9.14 -8.22
N VAL A 175 15.01 9.64 -8.39
CA VAL A 175 14.07 9.96 -7.30
C VAL A 175 12.68 9.41 -7.61
N LEU A 176 12.10 8.68 -6.65
CA LEU A 176 10.72 8.22 -6.65
C LEU A 176 9.92 8.99 -5.59
N ILE A 177 8.99 9.84 -6.04
CA ILE A 177 8.14 10.65 -5.17
C ILE A 177 6.94 9.83 -4.69
N THR A 178 6.70 9.79 -3.38
CA THR A 178 5.57 9.07 -2.76
C THR A 178 4.35 9.97 -2.54
N ALA A 179 4.09 10.85 -3.50
CA ALA A 179 2.96 11.78 -3.55
C ALA A 179 2.73 12.21 -5.02
N PRO A 180 1.59 12.84 -5.36
CA PRO A 180 1.38 13.41 -6.69
C PRO A 180 2.50 14.40 -7.05
N GLY A 181 3.23 14.10 -8.13
CA GLY A 181 4.19 15.03 -8.71
C GLY A 181 3.49 16.27 -9.26
N LYS A 182 4.17 17.41 -9.20
CA LYS A 182 3.74 18.67 -9.81
C LYS A 182 4.44 18.88 -11.15
N GLY A 183 3.75 19.60 -12.04
CA GLY A 183 4.29 19.93 -13.36
C GLY A 183 4.24 18.72 -14.29
N ASP A 184 5.39 18.43 -14.90
CA ASP A 184 5.57 17.45 -15.96
C ASP A 184 6.18 16.13 -15.48
N ILE A 185 6.22 15.89 -14.17
CA ILE A 185 6.77 14.65 -13.59
C ILE A 185 5.93 13.45 -14.04
N PRO A 186 6.53 12.45 -14.71
CA PRO A 186 5.84 11.23 -15.11
C PRO A 186 5.26 10.50 -13.89
N THR A 187 3.99 10.13 -14.00
CA THR A 187 3.23 9.46 -12.94
C THR A 187 2.93 8.03 -13.36
N TYR A 188 3.25 7.07 -12.49
CA TYR A 188 3.02 5.66 -12.73
C TYR A 188 2.19 5.05 -11.61
N VAL A 189 1.25 4.19 -12.00
CA VAL A 189 0.45 3.35 -11.10
C VAL A 189 0.63 1.90 -11.53
N VAL A 190 1.12 1.08 -10.60
CA VAL A 190 1.39 -0.35 -10.84
C VAL A 190 0.09 -1.09 -11.15
N GLY A 191 0.11 -1.95 -12.18
CA GLY A 191 -1.07 -2.61 -12.74
C GLY A 191 -1.88 -1.77 -13.74
N VAL A 192 -1.56 -0.48 -13.86
CA VAL A 192 -2.28 0.45 -14.77
C VAL A 192 -1.40 0.87 -15.94
N ASN A 193 -0.30 1.59 -15.68
CA ASN A 193 0.60 2.12 -16.71
C ASN A 193 2.10 2.02 -16.35
N ALA A 194 2.46 1.34 -15.26
CA ALA A 194 3.86 1.24 -14.83
C ALA A 194 4.74 0.40 -15.78
N ASP A 195 4.13 -0.40 -16.66
CA ASP A 195 4.77 -1.08 -17.78
C ASP A 195 5.32 -0.11 -18.83
N ALA A 196 4.76 1.10 -18.92
CA ALA A 196 5.27 2.18 -19.76
C ALA A 196 6.37 3.02 -19.09
N TYR A 197 6.94 2.55 -17.97
CA TYR A 197 8.05 3.24 -17.30
C TYR A 197 9.23 3.47 -18.25
N SER A 198 9.68 4.73 -18.33
CA SER A 198 10.88 5.11 -19.08
C SER A 198 12.11 5.18 -18.14
N PRO A 199 13.16 4.36 -18.38
CA PRO A 199 14.40 4.41 -17.60
C PRO A 199 15.16 5.74 -17.68
N ASP A 200 14.88 6.56 -18.69
CA ASP A 200 15.57 7.83 -18.89
C ASP A 200 15.02 8.95 -17.98
N GLU A 201 13.86 8.73 -17.35
CA GLU A 201 13.24 9.68 -16.44
C GLU A 201 13.87 9.60 -15.06
N PRO A 202 14.58 10.66 -14.61
CA PRO A 202 15.30 10.63 -13.35
C PRO A 202 14.41 10.90 -12.14
N ILE A 203 13.23 11.49 -12.34
CA ILE A 203 12.28 11.84 -11.28
C ILE A 203 10.90 11.36 -11.71
N ILE A 204 10.30 10.49 -10.91
CA ILE A 204 8.98 9.92 -11.18
C ILE A 204 8.09 9.98 -9.94
N SER A 205 6.78 9.85 -10.12
CA SER A 205 5.78 9.87 -9.05
C SER A 205 4.99 8.57 -9.01
N ASN A 206 4.78 8.01 -7.81
CA ASN A 206 3.85 6.90 -7.57
C ASN A 206 2.39 7.38 -7.36
N ALA A 207 2.04 8.58 -7.82
CA ALA A 207 0.75 9.22 -7.59
C ALA A 207 0.36 9.33 -6.10
N SER A 208 -0.94 9.36 -5.79
CA SER A 208 -1.49 9.29 -4.42
C SER A 208 -2.08 7.91 -4.12
N CYS A 209 -2.30 7.62 -2.83
CA CYS A 209 -3.03 6.44 -2.38
C CYS A 209 -4.43 6.33 -3.00
N THR A 210 -5.21 7.42 -3.05
CA THR A 210 -6.53 7.43 -3.71
C THR A 210 -6.42 7.16 -5.21
N THR A 211 -5.39 7.66 -5.90
CA THR A 211 -5.20 7.38 -7.34
C THR A 211 -4.84 5.91 -7.56
N ASN A 212 -3.99 5.34 -6.70
CA ASN A 212 -3.66 3.92 -6.72
C ASN A 212 -4.86 3.02 -6.44
N CYS A 213 -5.80 3.45 -5.59
CA CYS A 213 -7.06 2.74 -5.39
C CYS A 213 -8.01 2.89 -6.59
N LEU A 214 -8.20 4.12 -7.09
CA LEU A 214 -9.19 4.43 -8.11
C LEU A 214 -8.82 3.88 -9.49
N ALA A 215 -7.56 4.03 -9.92
CA ALA A 215 -7.16 3.74 -11.29
C ALA A 215 -7.32 2.26 -11.71
N PRO A 216 -7.00 1.24 -10.86
CA PRO A 216 -7.19 -0.17 -11.23
C PRO A 216 -8.62 -0.53 -11.57
N PHE A 217 -9.60 -0.22 -10.73
CA PHE A 217 -10.99 -0.60 -11.01
C PHE A 217 -11.64 0.32 -12.06
N VAL A 218 -11.18 1.58 -12.18
CA VAL A 218 -11.57 2.45 -13.30
C VAL A 218 -11.07 1.91 -14.64
N LYS A 219 -9.85 1.37 -14.71
CA LYS A 219 -9.32 0.68 -15.90
C LYS A 219 -10.26 -0.44 -16.34
N VAL A 220 -10.70 -1.29 -15.39
CA VAL A 220 -11.66 -2.38 -15.67
C VAL A 220 -12.99 -1.83 -16.19
N LEU A 221 -13.54 -0.81 -15.53
CA LEU A 221 -14.81 -0.20 -15.94
C LEU A 221 -14.74 0.41 -17.34
N ASP A 222 -13.68 1.15 -17.65
CA ASP A 222 -13.51 1.77 -18.97
C ASP A 222 -13.32 0.73 -20.07
N GLN A 223 -12.47 -0.28 -19.84
CA GLN A 223 -12.20 -1.32 -20.83
C GLN A 223 -13.41 -2.21 -21.12
N LYS A 224 -14.21 -2.55 -20.09
CA LYS A 224 -15.34 -3.48 -20.25
C LYS A 224 -16.67 -2.79 -20.56
N PHE A 225 -16.88 -1.57 -20.06
CA PHE A 225 -18.17 -0.88 -20.15
C PHE A 225 -18.11 0.51 -20.81
N GLY A 226 -16.91 1.07 -20.97
CA GLY A 226 -16.67 2.38 -21.59
C GLY A 226 -17.22 3.52 -20.74
N ILE A 227 -16.36 4.27 -20.05
CA ILE A 227 -16.80 5.38 -19.19
C ILE A 227 -17.10 6.61 -20.06
N ILE A 228 -18.30 7.17 -19.90
CA ILE A 228 -18.69 8.44 -20.50
C ILE A 228 -18.22 9.60 -19.60
N LYS A 229 -18.62 9.58 -18.33
CA LYS A 229 -18.25 10.56 -17.30
C LYS A 229 -18.61 10.03 -15.92
N GLY A 230 -18.02 10.60 -14.87
CA GLY A 230 -18.36 10.25 -13.51
C GLY A 230 -17.77 11.17 -12.46
N THR A 231 -18.20 10.94 -11.23
CA THR A 231 -17.69 11.65 -10.05
C THR A 231 -17.35 10.64 -8.98
N MET A 232 -16.34 10.95 -8.18
CA MET A 232 -15.96 10.15 -7.02
C MET A 232 -15.99 10.97 -5.73
N THR A 233 -16.32 10.31 -4.64
CA THR A 233 -16.08 10.80 -3.27
C THR A 233 -15.21 9.79 -2.55
N THR A 234 -14.15 10.26 -1.88
CA THR A 234 -13.38 9.37 -1.00
C THR A 234 -13.66 9.75 0.44
N THR A 235 -14.20 8.81 1.20
CA THR A 235 -14.25 8.91 2.66
C THR A 235 -12.91 8.41 3.16
N HIS A 236 -12.08 9.35 3.58
CA HIS A 236 -10.67 9.13 3.78
C HIS A 236 -10.30 9.32 5.24
N SER A 237 -9.51 8.41 5.79
CA SER A 237 -8.89 8.61 7.10
C SER A 237 -8.13 9.92 7.18
N TYR A 238 -8.03 10.48 8.38
CA TYR A 238 -7.20 11.66 8.58
C TYR A 238 -5.72 11.32 8.35
N THR A 239 -4.91 12.35 8.05
CA THR A 239 -3.48 12.20 7.79
C THR A 239 -2.68 13.23 8.58
N GLY A 240 -1.35 13.14 8.55
CA GLY A 240 -0.45 14.09 9.23
C GLY A 240 -0.54 15.55 8.73
N ASP A 241 -1.18 15.80 7.58
CA ASP A 241 -1.47 17.17 7.08
C ASP A 241 -2.57 17.87 7.92
N GLN A 242 -3.44 17.11 8.59
CA GLN A 242 -4.52 17.66 9.41
C GLN A 242 -4.07 17.98 10.85
N ARG A 243 -4.88 18.77 11.55
CA ARG A 243 -4.60 19.20 12.92
C ARG A 243 -5.32 18.35 13.95
N LEU A 244 -4.65 18.00 15.04
CA LEU A 244 -5.27 17.29 16.16
C LEU A 244 -6.32 18.17 16.86
N LEU A 245 -5.96 19.43 17.09
CA LEU A 245 -6.83 20.50 17.60
C LEU A 245 -6.89 21.63 16.56
N ASP A 246 -7.87 22.52 16.68
CA ASP A 246 -8.00 23.67 15.77
C ASP A 246 -6.69 24.48 15.71
N ALA A 247 -6.07 24.60 14.53
CA ALA A 247 -4.79 25.28 14.34
C ALA A 247 -4.58 25.73 12.87
N SER A 248 -3.66 26.68 12.65
CA SER A 248 -3.41 27.27 11.32
C SER A 248 -3.12 26.22 10.23
N HIS A 249 -3.82 26.35 9.11
CA HIS A 249 -3.64 25.53 7.92
C HIS A 249 -4.12 26.30 6.67
N ARG A 250 -3.50 26.07 5.51
CA ARG A 250 -3.84 26.75 4.23
C ARG A 250 -5.26 26.44 3.73
N ASP A 251 -5.72 25.22 3.98
CA ASP A 251 -7.12 24.81 3.82
C ASP A 251 -7.81 24.97 5.17
N LEU A 252 -8.68 25.97 5.29
CA LEU A 252 -9.39 26.31 6.54
C LEU A 252 -10.28 25.18 7.06
N ARG A 253 -10.71 24.24 6.20
CA ARG A 253 -11.48 23.08 6.65
C ARG A 253 -10.55 22.08 7.36
N ARG A 254 -9.34 21.87 6.84
CA ARG A 254 -8.30 21.01 7.47
C ARG A 254 -7.63 21.65 8.69
N ALA A 255 -7.88 22.93 8.94
CA ALA A 255 -7.48 23.61 10.17
C ALA A 255 -8.25 23.10 11.40
N ARG A 256 -9.40 22.44 11.21
CA ARG A 256 -10.27 21.96 12.29
C ARG A 256 -9.80 20.60 12.83
N ALA A 257 -10.09 20.35 14.11
CA ALA A 257 -9.73 19.11 14.83
C ALA A 257 -10.14 17.85 14.06
N ALA A 258 -9.15 17.07 13.63
CA ALA A 258 -9.31 15.95 12.70
C ALA A 258 -10.15 14.80 13.27
N ALA A 259 -9.96 14.47 14.54
CA ALA A 259 -10.61 13.34 15.20
C ALA A 259 -12.06 13.63 15.66
N LEU A 260 -12.60 14.82 15.35
CA LEU A 260 -13.95 15.24 15.75
C LEU A 260 -14.86 15.60 14.57
N ASN A 261 -14.32 15.70 13.35
CA ASN A 261 -15.05 16.27 12.21
C ASN A 261 -15.04 15.36 10.99
N ILE A 262 -16.10 15.47 10.20
CA ILE A 262 -16.08 15.12 8.77
C ILE A 262 -15.64 16.39 8.02
N VAL A 263 -14.46 16.36 7.39
CA VAL A 263 -13.84 17.53 6.77
C VAL A 263 -13.88 17.41 5.24
N PRO A 264 -14.76 18.14 4.53
CA PRO A 264 -14.81 18.10 3.07
C PRO A 264 -13.64 18.88 2.46
N THR A 265 -12.95 18.33 1.46
CA THR A 265 -11.82 18.99 0.80
C THR A 265 -11.75 18.59 -0.67
N SER A 266 -11.07 19.40 -1.48
CA SER A 266 -10.80 19.04 -2.86
C SER A 266 -9.77 17.91 -2.93
N THR A 267 -9.85 17.10 -3.99
CA THR A 267 -8.86 16.07 -4.28
C THR A 267 -8.47 16.13 -5.75
N GLY A 268 -7.18 15.93 -6.03
CA GLY A 268 -6.65 15.79 -7.39
C GLY A 268 -6.74 14.36 -7.93
N ALA A 269 -7.10 13.38 -7.10
CA ALA A 269 -6.97 11.95 -7.45
C ALA A 269 -7.76 11.57 -8.71
N ALA A 270 -9.02 11.99 -8.82
CA ALA A 270 -9.84 11.73 -10.00
C ALA A 270 -9.26 12.34 -11.28
N LYS A 271 -8.69 13.55 -11.17
CA LYS A 271 -8.00 14.21 -12.30
C LYS A 271 -6.68 13.52 -12.63
N ALA A 272 -5.97 13.01 -11.63
CA ALA A 272 -4.70 12.29 -11.78
C ALA A 272 -4.88 10.93 -12.48
N VAL A 273 -6.08 10.33 -12.44
CA VAL A 273 -6.39 9.14 -13.27
C VAL A 273 -6.11 9.41 -14.75
N ALA A 274 -6.37 10.62 -15.24
CA ALA A 274 -6.10 10.96 -16.64
C ALA A 274 -4.60 10.98 -17.01
N LEU A 275 -3.70 11.05 -16.01
CA LEU A 275 -2.25 10.96 -16.25
C LEU A 275 -1.81 9.51 -16.52
N VAL A 276 -2.55 8.53 -15.99
CA VAL A 276 -2.24 7.10 -16.12
C VAL A 276 -3.20 6.36 -17.07
N LEU A 277 -4.38 6.93 -17.33
CA LEU A 277 -5.38 6.47 -18.30
C LEU A 277 -5.84 7.67 -19.15
N PRO A 278 -5.08 8.04 -20.20
CA PRO A 278 -5.34 9.26 -20.99
C PRO A 278 -6.73 9.33 -21.63
N THR A 279 -7.35 8.18 -21.94
CA THR A 279 -8.72 8.07 -22.48
C THR A 279 -9.79 8.65 -21.55
N LEU A 280 -9.46 8.84 -20.27
CA LEU A 280 -10.35 9.37 -19.24
C LEU A 280 -10.13 10.86 -18.94
N LYS A 281 -9.28 11.54 -19.72
CA LYS A 281 -9.05 12.98 -19.57
C LYS A 281 -10.35 13.77 -19.66
N GLY A 282 -10.66 14.52 -18.60
CA GLY A 282 -11.87 15.34 -18.50
C GLY A 282 -13.16 14.58 -18.14
N LYS A 283 -13.11 13.25 -18.00
CA LYS A 283 -14.30 12.43 -17.70
C LYS A 283 -14.58 12.26 -16.21
N LEU A 284 -13.56 12.36 -15.36
CA LEU A 284 -13.65 12.11 -13.92
C LEU A 284 -13.28 13.34 -13.09
N ASN A 285 -14.02 13.57 -12.01
CA ASN A 285 -13.72 14.57 -10.99
C ASN A 285 -14.16 14.07 -9.61
N GLY A 286 -13.86 14.79 -8.53
CA GLY A 286 -14.30 14.34 -7.21
C GLY A 286 -13.89 15.20 -6.03
N ILE A 287 -14.33 14.78 -4.85
CA ILE A 287 -14.02 15.39 -3.57
C ILE A 287 -13.55 14.32 -2.57
N ALA A 288 -13.03 14.78 -1.43
CA ALA A 288 -12.71 13.92 -0.30
C ALA A 288 -13.44 14.40 0.96
N LEU A 289 -13.85 13.46 1.80
CA LEU A 289 -14.38 13.67 3.14
C LEU A 289 -13.38 13.06 4.11
N ARG A 290 -12.62 13.87 4.86
CA ARG A 290 -11.73 13.33 5.90
C ARG A 290 -12.55 12.97 7.13
N VAL A 291 -12.40 11.77 7.66
CA VAL A 291 -13.20 11.29 8.80
C VAL A 291 -12.32 10.87 9.98
N PRO A 292 -12.87 10.75 11.21
CA PRO A 292 -12.16 10.34 12.43
C PRO A 292 -11.72 8.87 12.48
N THR A 293 -11.19 8.32 11.38
CA THR A 293 -10.49 7.04 11.36
C THR A 293 -9.01 7.28 11.07
N PRO A 294 -8.08 6.56 11.73
CA PRO A 294 -6.65 6.82 11.59
C PRO A 294 -6.01 6.16 10.36
N ASN A 295 -6.66 5.14 9.79
CA ASN A 295 -6.21 4.38 8.63
C ASN A 295 -7.41 3.67 7.97
N VAL A 296 -7.21 3.23 6.74
CA VAL A 296 -8.18 2.69 5.79
C VAL A 296 -9.21 3.72 5.32
N SER A 297 -9.25 3.86 4.01
CA SER A 297 -10.14 4.77 3.31
C SER A 297 -10.97 4.01 2.29
N VAL A 298 -12.02 4.66 1.80
CA VAL A 298 -12.91 4.08 0.79
C VAL A 298 -13.16 5.09 -0.32
N VAL A 299 -13.24 4.60 -1.54
CA VAL A 299 -13.67 5.34 -2.72
C VAL A 299 -15.09 4.93 -3.06
N ASP A 300 -15.94 5.92 -3.26
CA ASP A 300 -17.24 5.82 -3.88
C ASP A 300 -17.15 6.44 -5.28
N LEU A 301 -17.28 5.63 -6.33
CA LEU A 301 -17.31 6.09 -7.71
C LEU A 301 -18.71 5.89 -8.30
N VAL A 302 -19.26 6.95 -8.89
CA VAL A 302 -20.48 6.90 -9.70
C VAL A 302 -20.13 7.33 -11.13
N VAL A 303 -20.35 6.44 -12.10
CA VAL A 303 -20.04 6.67 -13.52
C VAL A 303 -21.24 6.34 -14.40
N GLN A 304 -21.38 7.12 -15.47
CA GLN A 304 -22.19 6.73 -16.61
C GLN A 304 -21.33 5.93 -17.58
N VAL A 305 -21.81 4.77 -17.99
CA VAL A 305 -21.15 3.86 -18.94
C VAL A 305 -21.89 3.80 -20.27
N SER A 306 -21.17 3.50 -21.34
CA SER A 306 -21.73 3.41 -22.70
C SER A 306 -22.35 2.04 -23.01
N LYS A 307 -21.77 0.98 -22.45
CA LYS A 307 -22.30 -0.38 -22.55
C LYS A 307 -23.26 -0.62 -21.39
N LYS A 308 -24.51 -0.92 -21.73
CA LYS A 308 -25.54 -1.30 -20.76
C LYS A 308 -25.09 -2.53 -19.95
N THR A 309 -25.35 -2.52 -18.65
CA THR A 309 -24.87 -3.55 -17.72
C THR A 309 -25.81 -3.72 -16.53
N PHE A 310 -25.50 -4.68 -15.67
CA PHE A 310 -26.10 -4.88 -14.35
C PHE A 310 -25.00 -5.24 -13.33
N ALA A 311 -25.31 -5.26 -12.03
CA ALA A 311 -24.30 -5.31 -10.97
C ALA A 311 -23.42 -6.57 -11.03
N GLU A 312 -24.02 -7.72 -11.33
CA GLU A 312 -23.34 -9.01 -11.43
C GLU A 312 -22.35 -9.05 -12.61
N GLU A 313 -22.68 -8.43 -13.75
CA GLU A 313 -21.75 -8.31 -14.89
C GLU A 313 -20.55 -7.43 -14.54
N VAL A 314 -20.78 -6.30 -13.85
CA VAL A 314 -19.72 -5.41 -13.35
C VAL A 314 -18.79 -6.17 -12.39
N ASN A 315 -19.38 -6.85 -11.41
CA ASN A 315 -18.69 -7.65 -10.41
C ASN A 315 -17.90 -8.83 -11.02
N ALA A 316 -18.42 -9.48 -12.06
CA ALA A 316 -17.70 -10.51 -12.81
C ALA A 316 -16.48 -9.92 -13.54
N GLY A 317 -16.63 -8.72 -14.12
CA GLY A 317 -15.53 -7.99 -14.75
C GLY A 317 -14.38 -7.70 -13.79
N PHE A 318 -14.68 -7.31 -12.55
CA PHE A 318 -13.66 -7.10 -11.52
C PHE A 318 -12.95 -8.40 -11.11
N ARG A 319 -13.69 -9.49 -10.90
CA ARG A 319 -13.10 -10.80 -10.53
C ARG A 319 -12.16 -11.30 -11.60
N GLU A 320 -12.59 -11.27 -12.86
CA GLU A 320 -11.75 -11.69 -13.98
C GLU A 320 -10.44 -10.91 -14.04
N SER A 321 -10.51 -9.59 -13.84
CA SER A 321 -9.34 -8.71 -13.90
C SER A 321 -8.41 -8.92 -12.70
N ALA A 322 -8.98 -9.13 -11.50
CA ALA A 322 -8.25 -9.43 -10.26
C ALA A 322 -7.52 -10.78 -10.31
N GLU A 323 -8.04 -11.77 -11.04
CA GLU A 323 -7.37 -13.07 -11.23
C GLU A 323 -6.29 -13.04 -12.33
N LYS A 324 -6.36 -12.05 -13.23
CA LYS A 324 -5.49 -11.91 -14.40
C LYS A 324 -4.57 -10.69 -14.27
N GLU A 325 -4.84 -9.63 -15.04
CA GLU A 325 -3.92 -8.51 -15.27
C GLU A 325 -3.72 -7.62 -14.03
N LEU A 326 -4.66 -7.64 -13.07
CA LEU A 326 -4.59 -6.88 -11.82
C LEU A 326 -4.35 -7.76 -10.59
N LYS A 327 -3.83 -8.99 -10.77
CA LYS A 327 -3.49 -9.89 -9.67
C LYS A 327 -2.50 -9.24 -8.71
N GLY A 328 -2.86 -9.20 -7.42
CA GLY A 328 -2.09 -8.54 -6.36
C GLY A 328 -2.26 -7.01 -6.31
N ILE A 329 -3.04 -6.41 -7.22
CA ILE A 329 -3.34 -4.98 -7.26
C ILE A 329 -4.81 -4.70 -6.94
N LEU A 330 -5.71 -5.53 -7.46
CA LEU A 330 -7.16 -5.48 -7.25
C LEU A 330 -7.61 -6.76 -6.54
N SER A 331 -8.50 -6.64 -5.55
CA SER A 331 -9.27 -7.75 -5.02
C SER A 331 -10.77 -7.42 -5.02
N VAL A 332 -11.59 -8.45 -4.82
CA VAL A 332 -13.05 -8.31 -4.68
C VAL A 332 -13.47 -9.00 -3.39
N CYS A 333 -14.29 -8.34 -2.60
CA CYS A 333 -14.79 -8.83 -1.31
C CYS A 333 -16.31 -8.94 -1.35
N ASP A 334 -16.82 -10.12 -1.01
CA ASP A 334 -18.26 -10.43 -0.88
C ASP A 334 -18.75 -10.33 0.56
N GLU A 335 -17.83 -10.29 1.52
CA GLU A 335 -18.16 -10.24 2.95
C GLU A 335 -18.49 -8.80 3.40
N PRO A 336 -19.44 -8.62 4.32
CA PRO A 336 -19.85 -7.31 4.83
C PRO A 336 -18.83 -6.76 5.85
N LEU A 337 -17.64 -6.43 5.36
CA LEU A 337 -16.52 -5.92 6.16
C LEU A 337 -16.57 -4.40 6.36
N VAL A 338 -15.79 -3.91 7.32
CA VAL A 338 -15.65 -2.48 7.63
C VAL A 338 -14.18 -2.04 7.56
N SER A 339 -13.93 -0.74 7.75
CA SER A 339 -12.61 -0.14 7.48
C SER A 339 -11.44 -0.88 8.14
N VAL A 340 -11.55 -1.29 9.40
CA VAL A 340 -10.42 -1.91 10.11
C VAL A 340 -10.00 -3.26 9.53
N ASP A 341 -10.91 -3.96 8.85
CA ASP A 341 -10.67 -5.29 8.30
C ASP A 341 -9.74 -5.26 7.07
N PHE A 342 -9.63 -4.10 6.41
CA PHE A 342 -8.73 -3.90 5.26
C PHE A 342 -7.35 -3.36 5.66
N ARG A 343 -7.09 -3.16 6.96
CA ARG A 343 -5.78 -2.74 7.46
C ARG A 343 -4.73 -3.79 7.08
N CYS A 344 -3.56 -3.33 6.63
CA CYS A 344 -2.49 -4.19 6.11
C CYS A 344 -2.89 -5.01 4.86
N SER A 345 -3.92 -4.60 4.13
CA SER A 345 -4.21 -5.20 2.82
C SER A 345 -3.12 -4.83 1.81
N ASP A 346 -2.53 -5.84 1.17
CA ASP A 346 -1.42 -5.66 0.21
C ASP A 346 -1.86 -5.13 -1.16
N VAL A 347 -3.16 -5.23 -1.48
CA VAL A 347 -3.70 -4.73 -2.74
C VAL A 347 -3.93 -3.23 -2.70
N SER A 348 -3.97 -2.58 -3.85
CA SER A 348 -4.25 -1.14 -3.94
C SER A 348 -5.72 -0.82 -3.80
N SER A 349 -6.59 -1.78 -4.15
CA SER A 349 -8.03 -1.60 -4.18
C SER A 349 -8.74 -2.91 -3.90
N THR A 350 -9.70 -2.89 -2.98
CA THR A 350 -10.61 -4.01 -2.72
C THR A 350 -12.04 -3.57 -3.02
N VAL A 351 -12.61 -4.06 -4.12
CA VAL A 351 -14.00 -3.78 -4.50
C VAL A 351 -14.94 -4.47 -3.53
N ASP A 352 -15.88 -3.72 -2.96
CA ASP A 352 -17.00 -4.27 -2.19
C ASP A 352 -18.11 -4.63 -3.17
N SER A 353 -18.20 -5.92 -3.53
CA SER A 353 -19.13 -6.40 -4.55
C SER A 353 -20.58 -6.25 -4.11
N SER A 354 -20.84 -6.32 -2.79
CA SER A 354 -22.16 -6.22 -2.19
C SER A 354 -22.76 -4.82 -2.31
N LEU A 355 -21.90 -3.81 -2.48
CA LEU A 355 -22.28 -2.40 -2.63
C LEU A 355 -22.21 -1.90 -4.08
N THR A 356 -21.95 -2.78 -5.05
CA THR A 356 -22.03 -2.42 -6.47
C THR A 356 -23.49 -2.24 -6.86
N MET A 357 -23.82 -1.09 -7.45
CA MET A 357 -25.19 -0.78 -7.88
C MET A 357 -25.20 -0.36 -9.34
N VAL A 358 -26.27 -0.70 -10.04
CA VAL A 358 -26.57 -0.17 -11.37
C VAL A 358 -27.96 0.43 -11.34
N MET A 359 -28.05 1.72 -11.64
CA MET A 359 -29.32 2.46 -11.76
C MET A 359 -29.65 2.64 -13.23
N GLY A 360 -30.88 2.26 -13.61
CA GLY A 360 -31.21 2.08 -15.02
C GLY A 360 -30.43 0.90 -15.58
N ASP A 361 -29.67 1.13 -16.64
CA ASP A 361 -28.74 0.17 -17.21
C ASP A 361 -27.36 0.79 -17.52
N ASP A 362 -27.16 2.07 -17.22
CA ASP A 362 -25.98 2.84 -17.63
C ASP A 362 -25.33 3.65 -16.50
N MET A 363 -25.91 3.72 -15.30
CA MET A 363 -25.32 4.43 -14.16
C MET A 363 -24.79 3.45 -13.11
N VAL A 364 -23.49 3.24 -13.09
CA VAL A 364 -22.80 2.29 -12.22
C VAL A 364 -22.20 2.99 -11.02
N LYS A 365 -22.45 2.45 -9.83
CA LYS A 365 -21.80 2.82 -8.56
C LYS A 365 -20.92 1.68 -8.08
N VAL A 366 -19.68 1.98 -7.74
CA VAL A 366 -18.71 1.02 -7.19
C VAL A 366 -18.08 1.58 -5.93
N ILE A 367 -18.02 0.76 -4.89
CA ILE A 367 -17.32 1.05 -3.65
C ILE A 367 -16.03 0.24 -3.60
N ALA A 368 -14.91 0.88 -3.29
CA ALA A 368 -13.63 0.22 -3.16
C ALA A 368 -12.82 0.70 -1.95
N TRP A 369 -12.44 -0.23 -1.09
CA TRP A 369 -11.62 0.00 0.09
C TRP A 369 -10.13 0.01 -0.25
N TYR A 370 -9.33 0.71 0.56
CA TYR A 370 -7.89 0.68 0.48
C TYR A 370 -7.25 1.11 1.80
N ASP A 371 -6.24 0.37 2.25
CA ASP A 371 -5.31 0.88 3.26
C ASP A 371 -4.45 1.97 2.61
N ASN A 372 -4.77 3.22 2.93
CA ASN A 372 -4.13 4.39 2.35
C ASN A 372 -2.66 4.56 2.74
N GLU A 373 -2.12 3.70 3.60
CA GLU A 373 -0.71 3.69 3.98
C GLU A 373 -0.02 2.39 3.57
N TRP A 374 -0.59 1.21 3.87
CA TRP A 374 0.05 -0.07 3.60
C TRP A 374 0.02 -0.47 2.13
N GLY A 375 -1.17 -0.59 1.53
CA GLY A 375 -1.32 -0.92 0.12
C GLY A 375 -0.60 0.08 -0.78
N TYR A 376 -0.64 1.37 -0.42
CA TYR A 376 0.16 2.40 -1.12
C TYR A 376 1.67 2.18 -0.99
N SER A 377 2.18 1.85 0.21
CA SER A 377 3.61 1.59 0.42
C SER A 377 4.07 0.34 -0.33
N GLN A 378 3.24 -0.69 -0.43
CA GLN A 378 3.50 -1.84 -1.30
C GLN A 378 3.71 -1.40 -2.77
N ARG A 379 2.88 -0.47 -3.27
CA ARG A 379 3.04 0.09 -4.62
C ARG A 379 4.31 0.92 -4.78
N VAL A 380 4.77 1.61 -3.75
CA VAL A 380 6.05 2.33 -3.79
C VAL A 380 7.20 1.34 -3.93
N VAL A 381 7.18 0.21 -3.21
CA VAL A 381 8.20 -0.83 -3.35
C VAL A 381 8.10 -1.52 -4.72
N ASP A 382 6.89 -1.83 -5.21
CA ASP A 382 6.70 -2.41 -6.54
C ASP A 382 7.25 -1.52 -7.66
N LEU A 383 6.99 -0.21 -7.60
CA LEU A 383 7.50 0.73 -8.59
C LEU A 383 9.03 0.90 -8.48
N ALA A 384 9.58 0.88 -7.26
CA ALA A 384 11.02 0.87 -7.07
C ALA A 384 11.68 -0.42 -7.62
N ASP A 385 11.05 -1.58 -7.45
CA ASP A 385 11.49 -2.85 -8.04
C ASP A 385 11.45 -2.78 -9.58
N ILE A 386 10.41 -2.17 -10.18
CA ILE A 386 10.36 -1.91 -11.64
C ILE A 386 11.53 -1.04 -12.09
N VAL A 387 11.81 0.04 -11.36
CA VAL A 387 12.95 0.94 -11.63
C VAL A 387 14.29 0.19 -11.56
N ALA A 388 14.46 -0.69 -10.56
CA ALA A 388 15.67 -1.49 -10.39
C ALA A 388 15.85 -2.54 -11.50
N ASN A 389 14.77 -3.22 -11.90
CA ASN A 389 14.82 -4.23 -12.95
C ASN A 389 15.07 -3.64 -14.35
N GLN A 390 14.80 -2.35 -14.53
CA GLN A 390 15.09 -1.60 -15.76
C GLN A 390 16.22 -0.58 -15.55
N TRP A 391 17.09 -0.82 -14.57
CA TRP A 391 18.16 0.10 -14.22
C TRP A 391 19.18 0.22 -15.36
N LYS A 392 19.61 1.46 -15.65
CA LYS A 392 20.60 1.81 -16.67
C LYS A 392 21.64 2.73 -16.09
#